data_AF-A0A7I8MSV4-F1
#
_entry.id   AF-A0A7I8MSV4-F1
#
_cell.length_a   1.000
_cell.length_b   1.000
_cell.length_c   1.000
_cell.angle_alpha   90.00
_cell.angle_beta   90.00
_cell.angle_gamma   90.00
#
_symmetry.space_group_name_H-M   'P 1'
#
loop_
_entity.id
_entity.type
_entity.pdbx_description
1 polymer ?
#
loop_
_entity_poly.entity_id
_entity_poly.type
_entity_poly.pdbx_seq_one_letter_code
_entity_poly.pdbx_strand_id
1 'polypeptide(L)'
;MAPREEDLGQTFAVWGIGNGFYMVLPFIGPTTLRDTTGWVLDRYFSPLAYLYDSWEEAVAVTIFRRWNELSFRIGDYEALKAASIDPYVAMRSGYIQFRNTKIKQ
;
A
#
# COMPACT_ATOMS: atom_id res chain seq x y z
N MET A 1 0.33 7.88 21.59
CA MET A 1 0.41 6.75 20.64
C MET A 1 -0.21 7.24 19.34
N ALA A 2 0.52 7.22 18.22
CA ALA A 2 -0.07 7.63 16.93
C ALA A 2 -1.21 6.65 16.57
N PRO A 3 -2.31 7.13 15.94
CA PRO A 3 -3.37 6.24 15.48
C PRO A 3 -2.80 5.22 14.48
N ARG A 4 -3.33 3.99 14.53
CA ARG A 4 -2.96 2.95 13.56
C ARG A 4 -3.55 3.27 12.20
N GLU A 5 -2.77 3.04 11.16
CA GLU A 5 -3.23 3.18 9.78
C GLU A 5 -4.01 1.92 9.35
N GLU A 6 -5.33 2.05 9.40
CA GLU A 6 -6.30 1.07 8.93
C GLU A 6 -6.77 1.38 7.51
N ASP A 7 -7.12 0.35 6.74
CA ASP A 7 -7.61 0.46 5.37
C ASP A 7 -8.72 -0.57 5.08
N LEU A 8 -9.52 -0.36 4.03
CA LEU A 8 -10.59 -1.28 3.67
C LEU A 8 -10.07 -2.66 3.25
N GLY A 9 -8.84 -2.77 2.77
CA GLY A 9 -8.19 -4.05 2.49
C GLY A 9 -8.02 -4.91 3.75
N GLN A 10 -7.66 -4.29 4.89
CA GLN A 10 -7.60 -4.96 6.20
C GLN A 10 -9.00 -5.35 6.67
N THR A 11 -10.00 -4.50 6.47
CA THR A 11 -11.40 -4.80 6.79
C THR A 11 -11.88 -6.04 6.02
N PHE A 12 -11.63 -6.11 4.72
CA PHE A 12 -11.95 -7.28 3.90
C PHE A 12 -11.23 -8.55 4.36
N ALA A 13 -9.99 -8.44 4.84
CA ALA A 13 -9.24 -9.57 5.38
C ALA A 13 -9.91 -10.15 6.63
N VAL A 14 -10.38 -9.29 7.54
CA VAL A 14 -11.12 -9.70 8.75
C VAL A 14 -12.43 -10.39 8.37
N TRP A 15 -13.05 -9.98 7.26
CA TRP A 15 -14.27 -10.58 6.71
C TRP A 15 -14.00 -11.85 5.89
N GLY A 16 -12.78 -12.38 5.91
CA GLY A 16 -12.42 -13.65 5.28
C GLY A 16 -12.08 -13.56 3.79
N ILE A 17 -12.00 -12.36 3.22
CA ILE A 17 -11.55 -12.18 1.84
C ILE A 17 -10.02 -12.37 1.80
N GLY A 18 -9.58 -13.41 1.09
CA GLY A 18 -8.16 -13.70 0.88
C GLY A 18 -7.47 -12.63 0.03
N ASN A 19 -6.13 -12.67 -0.01
CA ASN A 19 -5.33 -11.71 -0.79
C ASN A 19 -5.69 -11.72 -2.30
N GLY A 20 -6.06 -12.88 -2.86
CA GLY A 20 -6.16 -13.06 -4.31
C GLY A 20 -4.78 -13.17 -4.95
N PHE A 21 -4.62 -12.70 -6.19
CA PHE A 21 -3.31 -12.67 -6.84
C PHE A 21 -2.47 -11.49 -6.34
N TYR A 22 -1.16 -11.73 -6.22
CA TYR A 22 -0.18 -10.69 -5.96
C TYR A 22 0.23 -10.04 -7.28
N MET A 23 0.41 -8.73 -7.27
CA MET A 23 0.91 -7.97 -8.41
C MET A 23 1.71 -6.76 -7.95
N VAL A 24 2.53 -6.22 -8.85
CA VAL A 24 3.27 -4.99 -8.63
C VAL A 24 2.73 -3.95 -9.61
N LEU A 25 2.07 -2.93 -9.10
CA LEU A 25 1.51 -1.86 -9.91
C LEU A 25 2.57 -0.78 -10.18
N PRO A 26 2.59 -0.19 -11.39
CA PRO A 26 3.43 0.97 -11.67
C PRO A 26 3.17 2.09 -10.66
N PHE A 27 4.23 2.73 -10.18
CA PHE A 27 4.23 3.85 -9.21
C PHE A 27 3.70 3.56 -7.79
N ILE A 28 2.79 2.59 -7.62
CA ILE A 28 2.22 2.21 -6.32
C ILE A 28 3.12 1.18 -5.62
N GLY A 29 3.56 0.16 -6.36
CA GLY A 29 4.41 -0.93 -5.86
C GLY A 29 3.65 -2.24 -5.60
N PRO A 30 4.15 -3.10 -4.69
CA PRO A 30 3.59 -4.41 -4.42
C PRO A 30 2.20 -4.33 -3.78
N THR A 31 1.27 -5.14 -4.28
CA THR A 31 -0.12 -5.18 -3.82
C THR A 31 -0.77 -6.54 -4.07
N THR A 32 -1.99 -6.72 -3.59
CA THR A 32 -2.84 -7.87 -3.90
C THR A 32 -4.15 -7.41 -4.53
N LEU A 33 -4.92 -8.32 -5.15
CA LEU A 33 -6.24 -7.99 -5.67
C LEU A 33 -7.14 -7.38 -4.59
N ARG A 34 -7.16 -7.98 -3.39
CA ARG A 34 -7.92 -7.46 -2.25
C ARG A 34 -7.46 -6.06 -1.85
N ASP A 35 -6.17 -5.89 -1.64
CA ASP A 35 -5.62 -4.62 -1.14
C ASP A 35 -5.77 -3.50 -2.18
N THR A 36 -5.69 -3.82 -3.48
CA THR A 36 -5.95 -2.86 -4.56
C THR A 36 -7.40 -2.41 -4.59
N THR A 37 -8.35 -3.35 -4.46
CA THR A 37 -9.78 -3.01 -4.36
C THR A 37 -10.06 -2.18 -3.12
N GLY A 38 -9.47 -2.54 -1.97
CA GLY A 38 -9.55 -1.76 -0.73
C GLY A 38 -9.07 -0.32 -0.96
N TRP A 39 -7.87 -0.15 -1.52
CA TRP A 39 -7.29 1.15 -1.80
C TRP A 39 -8.14 2.04 -2.73
N VAL A 40 -8.76 1.46 -3.77
CA VAL A 40 -9.66 2.21 -4.66
C VAL A 40 -10.89 2.71 -3.90
N LEU A 41 -11.48 1.85 -3.06
CA LEU A 41 -12.63 2.22 -2.24
C LEU A 41 -12.26 3.24 -1.16
N ASP A 42 -11.09 3.08 -0.52
CA ASP A 42 -10.57 4.04 0.46
C ASP A 42 -10.43 5.43 -0.16
N ARG A 43 -9.93 5.50 -1.40
CA ARG A 43 -9.85 6.77 -2.15
C ARG A 43 -11.24 7.35 -2.42
N TYR A 44 -12.18 6.52 -2.86
CA TYR A 44 -13.53 6.96 -3.21
C TYR A 44 -14.33 7.47 -2.00
N PHE A 45 -14.16 6.83 -0.84
CA PHE A 45 -14.82 7.20 0.41
C PHE A 45 -14.02 8.18 1.28
N SER A 46 -12.82 8.56 0.88
CA SER A 46 -11.99 9.51 1.65
C SER A 46 -12.59 10.91 1.62
N PRO A 47 -12.84 11.55 2.78
CA PRO A 47 -13.26 12.95 2.83
C PRO A 47 -12.27 13.89 2.14
N LEU A 48 -10.97 13.53 2.13
CA LEU A 48 -9.92 14.31 1.49
C LEU A 48 -10.19 14.51 0.00
N ALA A 49 -10.82 13.55 -0.68
CA ALA A 49 -11.14 13.67 -2.10
C ALA A 49 -12.14 14.81 -2.40
N TYR A 50 -12.94 15.21 -1.40
CA TYR A 50 -13.97 16.24 -1.52
C TYR A 50 -13.56 17.59 -0.91
N LEU A 51 -12.36 17.68 -0.32
CA LEU A 51 -11.83 18.92 0.27
C LEU A 51 -11.04 19.77 -0.73
N TYR A 52 -10.72 19.24 -1.92
CA TYR A 52 -10.02 19.96 -2.98
C TYR A 52 -11.03 20.45 -4.03
N ASP A 53 -10.78 21.63 -4.59
CA ASP A 53 -11.63 22.21 -5.64
C ASP A 53 -11.55 21.40 -6.94
N SER A 54 -10.44 20.68 -7.14
CA SER A 54 -10.19 19.85 -8.31
C SER A 54 -9.59 18.48 -7.96
N TRP A 55 -9.87 17.47 -8.80
CA TRP A 55 -9.32 16.13 -8.59
C TRP A 55 -7.81 16.08 -8.86
N GLU A 56 -7.31 16.98 -9.71
CA GLU A 56 -5.89 17.15 -10.00
C GLU A 56 -5.11 17.54 -8.74
N GLU A 57 -5.62 18.48 -7.94
CA GLU A 57 -5.01 18.89 -6.67
C GLU A 57 -4.97 17.73 -5.66
N ALA A 58 -6.06 16.99 -5.53
CA ALA A 58 -6.14 15.82 -4.65
C ALA A 58 -5.09 14.75 -5.02
N VAL A 59 -4.92 14.51 -6.32
CA VAL A 59 -3.90 13.60 -6.85
C VAL A 59 -2.50 14.17 -6.60
N ALA A 60 -2.27 15.45 -6.86
CA ALA A 60 -0.97 16.09 -6.66
C ALA A 60 -0.50 16.02 -5.20
N VAL A 61 -1.39 16.30 -4.24
CA VAL A 61 -1.07 16.20 -2.80
C VAL A 61 -0.76 14.75 -2.41
N THR A 62 -1.52 13.79 -2.94
CA THR A 62 -1.29 12.36 -2.67
C THR A 62 0.08 11.92 -3.19
N ILE A 63 0.43 12.30 -4.43
CA ILE A 63 1.73 12.01 -5.04
C ILE A 63 2.85 12.67 -4.22
N PHE A 64 2.69 13.93 -3.84
CA PHE A 64 3.69 14.67 -3.07
C PHE A 64 3.95 14.01 -1.71
N ARG A 65 2.90 13.63 -0.97
CA ARG A 65 3.03 12.87 0.29
C ARG A 65 3.78 11.56 0.06
N ARG A 66 3.41 10.82 -0.98
CA ARG A 66 4.05 9.55 -1.31
C ARG A 66 5.53 9.71 -1.65
N TRP A 67 5.89 10.75 -2.40
CA TRP A 67 7.30 11.08 -2.67
C TRP A 67 8.04 11.37 -1.37
N ASN A 68 7.47 12.23 -0.51
CA ASN A 68 8.08 12.57 0.76
C ASN A 68 8.35 11.32 1.63
N GLU A 69 7.43 10.35 1.66
CA GLU A 69 7.64 9.07 2.34
C GLU A 69 8.79 8.24 1.75
N LEU A 70 8.90 8.21 0.42
CA LEU A 70 9.96 7.47 -0.27
C LEU A 70 11.35 8.02 0.06
N SER A 71 11.47 9.31 0.37
CA SER A 71 12.74 9.93 0.74
C SER A 71 13.38 9.29 1.99
N PHE A 72 12.57 8.71 2.88
CA PHE A 72 13.04 8.04 4.09
C PHE A 72 13.50 6.59 3.87
N ARG A 73 13.30 6.03 2.67
CA ARG A 73 13.54 4.61 2.35
C ARG A 73 14.48 4.41 1.16
N ILE A 74 15.28 5.44 0.87
CA ILE A 74 16.26 5.38 -0.22
C ILE A 74 17.30 4.31 0.12
N GLY A 75 17.45 3.33 -0.79
CA GLY A 75 18.42 2.24 -0.64
C GLY A 75 17.84 0.92 -0.10
N ASP A 76 16.67 0.92 0.52
CA ASP A 76 16.05 -0.29 1.08
C ASP A 76 15.81 -1.37 0.01
N TYR A 77 15.35 -0.95 -1.17
CA TYR A 77 15.12 -1.87 -2.28
C TYR A 77 16.41 -2.50 -2.79
N GLU A 78 17.49 -1.72 -2.91
CA GLU A 78 18.78 -2.23 -3.36
C GLU A 78 19.39 -3.17 -2.32
N ALA A 79 19.23 -2.87 -1.03
CA ALA A 79 19.63 -3.76 0.05
C ALA A 79 18.87 -5.10 0.01
N LEU A 80 17.55 -5.08 -0.17
CA LEU A 80 16.73 -6.27 -0.34
C LEU A 80 17.16 -7.08 -1.57
N LYS A 81 17.39 -6.42 -2.69
CA LYS A 81 17.82 -7.04 -3.94
C LYS A 81 19.19 -7.68 -3.81
N ALA A 82 20.15 -7.03 -3.15
CA ALA A 82 21.49 -7.58 -2.92
C ALA A 82 21.49 -8.79 -1.98
N ALA A 83 20.56 -8.85 -1.02
CA ALA A 83 20.45 -9.94 -0.06
C ALA A 83 19.59 -11.13 -0.54
N SER A 84 18.90 -11.02 -1.69
CA SER A 84 17.96 -12.03 -2.17
C SER A 84 18.41 -12.69 -3.47
N ILE A 85 18.15 -14.00 -3.57
CA ILE A 85 18.37 -14.76 -4.81
C ILE A 85 17.30 -14.41 -5.84
N ASP A 86 16.03 -14.30 -5.41
CA ASP A 86 14.90 -13.84 -6.22
C ASP A 86 14.26 -12.62 -5.54
N PRO A 87 14.56 -11.39 -6.01
CA PRO A 87 14.01 -10.17 -5.45
C PRO A 87 12.49 -10.08 -5.51
N TYR A 88 11.87 -10.67 -6.55
CA TYR A 88 10.42 -10.62 -6.71
C TYR A 88 9.72 -11.49 -5.68
N VAL A 89 10.19 -12.73 -5.50
CA VAL A 89 9.65 -13.66 -4.50
C VAL A 89 9.91 -13.15 -3.08
N ALA A 90 11.09 -12.57 -2.84
CA ALA A 90 11.42 -11.94 -1.56
C ALA A 90 10.46 -10.79 -1.24
N MET A 91 10.25 -9.87 -2.20
CA MET A 91 9.33 -8.74 -2.04
C MET A 91 7.89 -9.21 -1.81
N ARG A 92 7.41 -10.19 -2.59
CA ARG A 92 6.07 -10.77 -2.42
C ARG A 92 5.88 -11.35 -1.02
N SER A 93 6.82 -12.17 -0.56
CA SER A 93 6.74 -12.83 0.74
C SER A 93 6.77 -11.81 1.87
N GLY A 94 7.67 -10.82 1.78
CA GLY A 94 7.75 -9.71 2.72
C GLY A 94 6.47 -8.87 2.76
N TYR A 95 5.89 -8.55 1.60
CA TYR A 95 4.63 -7.81 1.50
C TYR A 95 3.47 -8.57 2.18
N ILE A 96 3.30 -9.85 1.88
CA ILE A 96 2.25 -10.67 2.50
C ILE A 96 2.43 -10.77 4.02
N GLN A 97 3.67 -10.97 4.49
CA GLN A 97 3.98 -11.01 5.92
C GLN A 97 3.63 -9.67 6.59
N PHE A 98 4.03 -8.55 5.99
CA PHE A 98 3.71 -7.21 6.47
C PHE A 98 2.20 -6.97 6.58
N ARG A 99 1.42 -7.33 5.55
CA ARG A 99 -0.04 -7.19 5.57
C ARG A 99 -0.70 -8.07 6.63
N ASN A 100 -0.24 -9.32 6.77
CA ASN A 100 -0.76 -10.22 7.82
C ASN A 100 -0.47 -9.69 9.23
N THR A 101 0.67 -9.03 9.43
CA THR A 101 0.99 -8.36 10.70
C THR A 101 0.03 -7.20 10.96
N LYS A 102 -0.26 -6.37 9.95
CA LYS A 102 -1.25 -5.27 10.09
C LYS A 102 -2.64 -5.79 10.48
N ILE A 103 -3.12 -6.84 9.83
CA ILE A 103 -4.46 -7.43 10.08
C ILE A 103 -4.59 -8.03 11.50
N LYS A 104 -3.49 -8.53 12.08
CA LYS A 104 -3.50 -9.18 13.40
C LYS A 104 -3.45 -8.20 14.57
N GLN A 105 -2.98 -6.98 14.34
CA GLN A 105 -2.81 -5.97 15.39
C GLN A 105 -4.17 -5.36 15.75
#